data_AF-A0A3S8W3Y3-F1
#
_entry.id   AF-A0A3S8W3Y3-F1
#
_cell.length_a   1.000
_cell.length_b   1.000
_cell.length_c   1.000
_cell.angle_alpha   90.00
_cell.angle_beta   90.00
_cell.angle_gamma   90.00
#
_symmetry.space_group_name_H-M   'P 1'
#
loop_
_entity.id
_entity.type
_entity.pdbx_description
1 polymer ?
#
loop_
_entity_poly.entity_id
_entity_poly.type
_entity_poly.pdbx_seq_one_letter_code
_entity_poly.pdbx_strand_id
1 'polypeptide(L)'
;MSRARLALLPAVALVGLVALTACSSSGDEPDSASSTQGGDKQVSPPAPKPITKALTQADLTQAVLGDGEGLPGYTVHGTKEVTDGQYCGPAQDDSVPKGWVRGSDASYEYNGSTLNMADVHICLFGTAKDAHNAYLAWKGAEKSMEQPAKPPVGDESTLVINPGGSEDNVYGYSRSGKVVIRVQVDGNTGGDPSGARAMLGATLTRLQQLQDGKPASATVAEEQAAAAK
;
A
#
# COMPACT_ATOMS: atom_id res chain seq x y z
N MET A 1 52.05 32.33 6.68
CA MET A 1 52.29 31.47 7.87
C MET A 1 51.49 30.19 7.60
N SER A 2 52.04 29.06 7.15
CA SER A 2 53.03 28.15 7.74
C SER A 2 52.57 27.45 9.03
N ARG A 3 52.62 26.10 9.00
CA ARG A 3 52.21 25.05 9.99
C ARG A 3 50.85 24.40 9.67
N ALA A 4 50.72 23.25 9.00
CA ALA A 4 51.48 21.98 8.94
C ALA A 4 51.27 21.02 10.13
N ARG A 5 50.76 19.81 9.83
CA ARG A 5 50.78 18.48 10.51
C ARG A 5 49.55 17.71 10.00
N LEU A 6 49.60 16.67 9.16
CA LEU A 6 50.51 15.52 9.02
C LEU A 6 50.33 14.50 10.15
N ALA A 7 49.54 13.46 9.86
CA ALA A 7 49.54 12.17 10.55
C ALA A 7 49.17 11.08 9.51
N LEU A 8 50.09 10.15 9.28
CA LEU A 8 49.93 8.99 8.39
C LEU A 8 49.69 7.73 9.23
N LEU A 9 49.00 6.75 8.62
CA LEU A 9 49.15 5.29 8.86
C LEU A 9 48.66 4.76 10.23
N PRO A 10 48.37 3.43 10.39
CA PRO A 10 48.82 2.32 9.55
C PRO A 10 47.74 1.44 8.92
N ALA A 11 48.17 0.68 7.91
CA ALA A 11 47.47 -0.50 7.44
C ALA A 11 47.67 -1.67 8.42
N VAL A 12 46.64 -2.50 8.58
CA VAL A 12 46.78 -3.88 9.04
C VAL A 12 46.18 -4.78 7.97
N ALA A 13 47.04 -5.42 7.19
CA ALA A 13 46.63 -6.51 6.32
C ALA A 13 46.58 -7.80 7.14
N LEU A 14 45.48 -8.55 7.02
CA LEU A 14 45.46 -9.97 7.34
C LEU A 14 44.49 -10.67 6.41
N VAL A 15 45.07 -11.21 5.34
CA VAL A 15 44.38 -12.08 4.38
C VAL A 15 44.22 -13.44 5.05
N GLY A 16 42.98 -13.80 5.38
CA GLY A 16 42.60 -15.14 5.84
C GLY A 16 41.74 -15.83 4.78
N LEU A 17 42.29 -16.85 4.12
CA LEU A 17 41.58 -17.63 3.11
C LEU A 17 40.78 -18.77 3.79
N VAL A 18 39.45 -18.76 3.67
CA VAL A 18 38.45 -19.79 4.08
C VAL A 18 37.33 -19.75 3.02
N ALA A 19 36.88 -20.85 2.39
CA ALA A 19 36.07 -21.95 2.95
C ALA A 19 35.18 -22.61 1.87
N LEU A 20 35.72 -23.34 0.87
CA LEU A 20 34.93 -24.09 -0.13
C LEU A 20 35.39 -25.54 -0.35
N THR A 21 35.50 -26.32 0.72
CA THR A 21 35.24 -27.77 0.66
C THR A 21 33.74 -28.02 0.84
N ALA A 22 33.00 -28.00 -0.27
CA ALA A 22 31.64 -28.53 -0.34
C ALA A 22 31.67 -29.85 -1.13
N CYS A 23 32.37 -30.85 -0.60
CA CYS A 23 32.08 -32.22 -0.98
C CYS A 23 30.67 -32.55 -0.49
N SER A 24 29.78 -32.84 -1.44
CA SER A 24 28.55 -33.55 -1.12
C SER A 24 28.90 -34.95 -0.61
N SER A 25 28.95 -35.12 0.70
CA SER A 25 28.68 -36.40 1.36
C SER A 25 28.33 -36.16 2.82
N SER A 26 27.64 -37.13 3.41
CA SER A 26 27.88 -37.44 4.82
C SER A 26 29.38 -37.73 5.00
N GLY A 27 30.11 -36.89 5.74
CA GLY A 27 31.52 -37.12 6.11
C GLY A 27 32.51 -35.98 5.76
N ASP A 28 33.21 -35.53 6.81
CA ASP A 28 34.56 -34.92 6.87
C ASP A 28 34.83 -33.47 6.36
N GLU A 29 35.65 -32.75 7.17
CA GLU A 29 36.05 -31.32 7.14
C GLU A 29 37.46 -31.10 6.46
N PRO A 30 38.15 -29.92 6.46
CA PRO A 30 37.80 -28.46 6.39
C PRO A 30 38.69 -27.59 5.40
N ASP A 31 38.51 -26.25 5.43
CA ASP A 31 39.46 -25.12 5.13
C ASP A 31 39.88 -24.68 3.69
N SER A 32 40.03 -23.34 3.48
CA SER A 32 40.30 -22.59 2.21
C SER A 32 39.22 -22.60 1.08
N ALA A 33 38.95 -21.53 0.29
CA ALA A 33 39.43 -20.13 0.25
C ALA A 33 38.32 -19.09 -0.12
N SER A 34 38.64 -17.78 -0.11
CA SER A 34 37.78 -16.57 -0.27
C SER A 34 37.54 -16.09 -1.72
N SER A 35 36.32 -15.61 -2.05
CA SER A 35 36.12 -14.23 -2.57
C SER A 35 34.63 -13.86 -2.76
N THR A 36 34.31 -12.60 -2.52
CA THR A 36 32.96 -12.05 -2.40
C THR A 36 32.32 -11.73 -3.75
N GLN A 37 31.07 -12.16 -3.98
CA GLN A 37 30.17 -11.49 -4.92
C GLN A 37 28.81 -11.28 -4.25
N GLY A 38 28.71 -10.18 -3.50
CA GLY A 38 27.47 -9.76 -2.85
C GLY A 38 26.46 -9.29 -3.89
N GLY A 39 25.55 -10.18 -4.28
CA GLY A 39 24.26 -9.75 -4.80
C GLY A 39 23.37 -9.44 -3.61
N ASP A 40 23.06 -8.16 -3.39
CA ASP A 40 22.07 -7.75 -2.40
C ASP A 40 20.74 -8.41 -2.73
N LYS A 41 20.44 -9.49 -2.00
CA LYS A 41 19.22 -10.25 -2.17
C LYS A 41 18.10 -9.45 -1.53
N GLN A 42 17.59 -8.48 -2.29
CA GLN A 42 16.54 -7.55 -1.91
C GLN A 42 15.47 -8.29 -1.12
N VAL A 43 15.44 -8.05 0.19
CA VAL A 43 14.51 -8.71 1.09
C VAL A 43 13.14 -8.13 0.76
N SER A 44 12.33 -8.90 0.04
CA SER A 44 10.95 -8.52 -0.24
C SER A 44 10.26 -8.14 1.07
N PRO A 45 9.59 -6.97 1.15
CA PRO A 45 8.92 -6.57 2.38
C PRO A 45 7.90 -7.65 2.77
N PRO A 46 7.71 -7.90 4.09
CA PRO A 46 6.78 -8.91 4.56
C PRO A 46 5.38 -8.64 4.04
N ALA A 47 4.64 -9.70 3.70
CA ALA A 47 3.29 -9.57 3.16
C ALA A 47 2.39 -8.75 4.11
N PRO A 48 1.54 -7.84 3.59
CA PRO A 48 0.71 -6.98 4.42
C PRO A 48 -0.21 -7.83 5.34
N LYS A 49 -0.28 -7.48 6.63
CA LYS A 49 -1.11 -8.23 7.60
C LYS A 49 -2.61 -8.01 7.32
N PRO A 50 -3.45 -9.05 7.28
CA PRO A 50 -4.90 -8.89 7.13
C PRO A 50 -5.55 -8.07 8.25
N ILE A 51 -6.54 -7.24 7.92
CA ILE A 51 -7.36 -6.56 8.93
C ILE A 51 -8.38 -7.54 9.52
N THR A 52 -8.19 -7.93 10.78
CA THR A 52 -8.99 -8.94 11.50
C THR A 52 -9.77 -8.35 12.69
N LYS A 53 -9.28 -7.25 13.27
CA LYS A 53 -9.96 -6.54 14.38
C LYS A 53 -11.19 -5.78 13.90
N ALA A 54 -12.10 -5.52 14.84
CA ALA A 54 -13.21 -4.59 14.63
C ALA A 54 -12.74 -3.16 14.93
N LEU A 55 -12.18 -2.48 13.93
CA LEU A 55 -11.73 -1.10 14.03
C LEU A 55 -12.89 -0.17 14.41
N THR A 56 -12.62 0.85 15.22
CA THR A 56 -13.59 1.88 15.62
C THR A 56 -13.90 2.83 14.46
N GLN A 57 -14.92 3.66 14.59
CA GLN A 57 -15.18 4.71 13.59
C GLN A 57 -14.01 5.69 13.50
N ALA A 58 -13.44 6.08 14.64
CA ALA A 58 -12.29 6.97 14.70
C ALA A 58 -11.06 6.38 13.98
N ASP A 59 -10.82 5.06 14.12
CA ASP A 59 -9.75 4.38 13.37
C ASP A 59 -9.99 4.48 11.85
N LEU A 60 -11.20 4.20 11.36
CA LEU A 60 -11.47 4.29 9.92
C LEU A 60 -11.29 5.71 9.39
N THR A 61 -11.82 6.72 10.09
CA THR A 61 -11.69 8.13 9.71
C THR A 61 -10.25 8.65 9.81
N GLN A 62 -9.45 8.10 10.73
CA GLN A 62 -8.01 8.37 10.81
C GLN A 62 -7.20 7.67 9.71
N ALA A 63 -7.69 6.54 9.18
CA ALA A 63 -7.04 5.83 8.07
C ALA A 63 -7.21 6.53 6.71
N VAL A 64 -8.32 7.24 6.50
CA VAL A 64 -8.53 8.13 5.35
C VAL A 64 -7.41 9.18 5.30
N LEU A 65 -6.94 9.52 4.10
CA LEU A 65 -5.77 10.38 3.88
C LEU A 65 -6.12 11.86 4.16
N GLY A 66 -5.14 12.65 4.59
CA GLY A 66 -5.24 14.11 4.77
C GLY A 66 -4.61 14.88 3.60
N ASP A 67 -4.50 16.20 3.74
CA ASP A 67 -3.99 17.09 2.70
C ASP A 67 -2.57 16.73 2.25
N GLY A 68 -2.39 16.50 0.94
CA GLY A 68 -1.12 16.08 0.35
C GLY A 68 -0.61 14.70 0.77
N GLU A 69 -1.36 13.96 1.60
CA GLU A 69 -0.97 12.63 2.05
C GLU A 69 -1.32 11.59 0.98
N GLY A 70 -0.32 11.14 0.23
CA GLY A 70 -0.45 10.06 -0.76
C GLY A 70 -0.34 10.52 -2.21
N LEU A 71 -0.98 11.63 -2.59
CA LEU A 71 -0.87 12.20 -3.95
C LEU A 71 -0.51 13.70 -3.93
N PRO A 72 0.58 14.11 -4.61
CA PRO A 72 0.91 15.53 -4.80
C PRO A 72 -0.21 16.28 -5.53
N GLY A 73 -0.56 17.46 -5.02
CA GLY A 73 -1.60 18.32 -5.60
C GLY A 73 -3.04 17.98 -5.19
N TYR A 74 -3.26 16.92 -4.41
CA TYR A 74 -4.59 16.59 -3.88
C TYR A 74 -4.76 17.11 -2.43
N THR A 75 -5.87 17.81 -2.18
CA THR A 75 -6.28 18.32 -0.87
C THR A 75 -7.71 17.88 -0.57
N VAL A 76 -8.03 17.64 0.70
CA VAL A 76 -9.36 17.16 1.11
C VAL A 76 -10.44 18.17 0.71
N HIS A 77 -11.44 17.70 -0.02
CA HIS A 77 -12.66 18.46 -0.31
C HIS A 77 -13.61 18.33 0.87
N GLY A 78 -13.92 19.44 1.54
CA GLY A 78 -14.82 19.45 2.70
C GLY A 78 -14.21 18.76 3.92
N THR A 79 -14.80 17.64 4.35
CA THR A 79 -14.39 16.89 5.56
C THR A 79 -14.33 15.39 5.30
N LYS A 80 -13.60 14.65 6.15
CA LYS A 80 -13.68 13.18 6.17
C LYS A 80 -15.00 12.75 6.80
N GLU A 81 -15.70 11.85 6.14
CA GLU A 81 -17.09 11.50 6.47
C GLU A 81 -17.24 10.06 6.96
N VAL A 82 -18.42 9.75 7.50
CA VAL A 82 -18.84 8.39 7.86
C VAL A 82 -19.63 7.83 6.70
N THR A 83 -19.10 6.81 6.02
CA THR A 83 -19.77 6.21 4.86
C THR A 83 -20.97 5.39 5.31
N ASP A 84 -22.15 5.70 4.81
CA ASP A 84 -23.34 4.84 4.96
C ASP A 84 -23.21 3.53 4.19
N GLY A 85 -23.84 2.47 4.71
CA GLY A 85 -23.65 1.11 4.23
C GLY A 85 -23.99 0.88 2.75
N GLN A 86 -24.95 1.62 2.20
CA GLN A 86 -25.33 1.56 0.78
C GLN A 86 -24.15 1.82 -0.17
N TYR A 87 -23.25 2.75 0.16
CA TYR A 87 -22.09 3.08 -0.68
C TYR A 87 -20.98 2.01 -0.67
N CYS A 88 -21.05 1.07 0.29
CA CYS A 88 -20.21 -0.13 0.33
C CYS A 88 -20.69 -1.26 -0.60
N GLY A 89 -21.80 -1.06 -1.32
CA GLY A 89 -22.39 -1.99 -2.29
C GLY A 89 -22.10 -1.62 -3.76
N PRO A 90 -22.71 -2.34 -4.72
CA PRO A 90 -22.66 -1.97 -6.13
C PRO A 90 -23.19 -0.56 -6.36
N ALA A 91 -22.58 0.21 -7.27
CA ALA A 91 -22.97 1.61 -7.52
C ALA A 91 -24.38 1.84 -8.13
N GLN A 92 -25.15 0.77 -8.34
CA GLN A 92 -26.52 0.77 -8.90
C GLN A 92 -27.51 0.05 -7.96
N ASP A 93 -27.14 -0.13 -6.68
CA ASP A 93 -27.90 -0.86 -5.67
C ASP A 93 -27.76 -0.16 -4.31
N ASP A 94 -28.82 0.53 -3.88
CA ASP A 94 -28.87 1.26 -2.60
C ASP A 94 -29.00 0.32 -1.37
N SER A 95 -28.98 -1.01 -1.55
CA SER A 95 -29.07 -1.94 -0.43
C SER A 95 -27.76 -2.00 0.38
N VAL A 96 -27.89 -1.97 1.70
CA VAL A 96 -26.75 -2.17 2.61
C VAL A 96 -26.20 -3.60 2.43
N PRO A 97 -24.93 -3.78 2.04
CA PRO A 97 -24.37 -5.10 1.82
C PRO A 97 -24.38 -5.93 3.11
N LYS A 98 -24.62 -7.23 2.94
CA LYS A 98 -24.62 -8.19 4.04
C LYS A 98 -23.33 -8.08 4.85
N GLY A 99 -23.47 -7.97 6.18
CA GLY A 99 -22.34 -8.00 7.11
C GLY A 99 -21.54 -6.71 7.18
N TRP A 100 -21.98 -5.61 6.53
CA TRP A 100 -21.43 -4.28 6.75
C TRP A 100 -21.53 -3.88 8.24
N VAL A 101 -20.53 -3.15 8.74
CA VAL A 101 -20.43 -2.70 10.14
C VAL A 101 -20.31 -1.18 10.27
N ARG A 102 -19.54 -0.55 9.38
CA ARG A 102 -19.29 0.90 9.28
C ARG A 102 -18.38 1.20 8.10
N GLY A 103 -18.35 2.45 7.64
CA GLY A 103 -17.34 2.94 6.72
C GLY A 103 -16.84 4.35 7.05
N SER A 104 -15.82 4.80 6.33
CA SER A 104 -15.38 6.19 6.32
C SER A 104 -14.78 6.53 4.97
N ASP A 105 -15.00 7.76 4.52
CA ASP A 105 -14.58 8.23 3.21
C ASP A 105 -14.13 9.69 3.22
N ALA A 106 -13.52 10.11 2.12
CA ALA A 106 -13.30 11.51 1.79
C ALA A 106 -13.09 11.67 0.28
N SER A 107 -13.50 12.84 -0.20
CA SER A 107 -13.18 13.37 -1.52
C SER A 107 -11.97 14.30 -1.45
N TYR A 108 -11.27 14.47 -2.57
CA TYR A 108 -10.08 15.30 -2.69
C TYR A 108 -10.10 16.09 -4.01
N GLU A 109 -9.85 17.39 -3.97
CA GLU A 109 -9.68 18.23 -5.15
C GLU A 109 -8.23 18.17 -5.65
N TYR A 110 -8.03 18.01 -6.96
CA TYR A 110 -6.72 18.23 -7.57
C TYR A 110 -6.51 19.72 -7.88
N ASN A 111 -5.54 20.35 -7.23
CA ASN A 111 -5.19 21.78 -7.40
C ASN A 111 -6.39 22.74 -7.28
N GLY A 112 -7.35 22.46 -6.40
CA GLY A 112 -8.56 23.26 -6.21
C GLY A 112 -9.66 23.04 -7.26
N SER A 113 -9.59 21.94 -8.03
CA SER A 113 -10.57 21.58 -9.05
C SER A 113 -11.52 20.48 -8.56
N THR A 114 -12.83 20.76 -8.60
CA THR A 114 -13.89 19.76 -8.43
C THR A 114 -14.22 19.00 -9.72
N LEU A 115 -13.47 19.22 -10.81
CA LEU A 115 -13.59 18.46 -12.06
C LEU A 115 -12.62 17.28 -12.14
N ASN A 116 -11.50 17.36 -11.42
CA ASN A 116 -10.50 16.30 -11.33
C ASN A 116 -10.38 15.93 -9.86
N MET A 117 -11.23 15.00 -9.41
CA MET A 117 -11.34 14.62 -8.00
C MET A 117 -10.78 13.22 -7.78
N ALA A 118 -10.35 12.96 -6.56
CA ALA A 118 -10.17 11.59 -6.08
C ALA A 118 -11.12 11.33 -4.92
N ASP A 119 -11.51 10.07 -4.73
CA ASP A 119 -12.33 9.62 -3.62
C ASP A 119 -11.73 8.37 -3.01
N VAL A 120 -11.78 8.26 -1.68
CA VAL A 120 -11.38 7.05 -0.95
C VAL A 120 -12.54 6.62 -0.09
N HIS A 121 -13.01 5.38 -0.24
CA HIS A 121 -14.00 4.76 0.66
C HIS A 121 -13.39 3.55 1.35
N ILE A 122 -13.57 3.47 2.67
CA ILE A 122 -13.16 2.34 3.50
C ILE A 122 -14.40 1.70 4.10
N CYS A 123 -14.61 0.40 3.88
CA CYS A 123 -15.77 -0.34 4.37
C CYS A 123 -15.32 -1.53 5.23
N LEU A 124 -15.75 -1.55 6.50
CA LEU A 124 -15.49 -2.63 7.45
C LEU A 124 -16.69 -3.59 7.53
N PHE A 125 -16.40 -4.89 7.49
CA PHE A 125 -17.37 -5.96 7.56
C PHE A 125 -17.17 -6.86 8.80
N GLY A 126 -18.22 -7.56 9.21
CA GLY A 126 -18.15 -8.52 10.32
C GLY A 126 -17.26 -9.72 10.03
N THR A 127 -17.20 -10.15 8.75
CA THR A 127 -16.40 -11.29 8.30
C THR A 127 -15.59 -10.96 7.04
N ALA A 128 -14.47 -11.66 6.84
CA ALA A 128 -13.67 -11.55 5.62
C ALA A 128 -14.41 -12.08 4.37
N LYS A 129 -15.38 -12.98 4.55
CA LYS A 129 -16.23 -13.48 3.45
C LYS A 129 -17.18 -12.38 2.95
N ASP A 130 -17.78 -11.63 3.87
CA ASP A 130 -18.66 -10.52 3.51
C ASP A 130 -17.87 -9.39 2.84
N ALA A 131 -16.67 -9.07 3.35
CA ALA A 131 -15.74 -8.16 2.68
C ALA A 131 -15.33 -8.63 1.27
N HIS A 132 -15.08 -9.93 1.07
CA HIS A 132 -14.78 -10.48 -0.27
C HIS A 132 -15.96 -10.36 -1.23
N ASN A 133 -17.19 -10.59 -0.77
CA ASN A 133 -18.38 -10.38 -1.60
C ASN A 133 -18.53 -8.91 -2.02
N ALA A 134 -18.31 -7.96 -1.09
CA ALA A 134 -18.36 -6.53 -1.38
C ALA A 134 -17.24 -6.08 -2.33
N TYR A 135 -16.02 -6.58 -2.15
CA TYR A 135 -14.91 -6.35 -3.08
C TYR A 135 -15.24 -6.79 -4.51
N LEU A 136 -15.79 -8.00 -4.69
CA LEU A 136 -16.22 -8.49 -6.00
C LEU A 136 -17.37 -7.65 -6.59
N ALA A 137 -18.32 -7.20 -5.77
CA ALA A 137 -19.42 -6.36 -6.18
C ALA A 137 -18.94 -4.97 -6.67
N TRP A 138 -18.02 -4.35 -5.94
CA TRP A 138 -17.40 -3.07 -6.29
C TRP A 138 -16.59 -3.12 -7.58
N LYS A 139 -15.79 -4.18 -7.77
CA LYS A 139 -14.97 -4.36 -8.97
C LYS A 139 -15.80 -4.54 -10.25
N GLY A 140 -17.05 -5.02 -10.11
CA GLY A 140 -17.99 -5.13 -11.22
C GLY A 140 -17.57 -6.14 -12.29
N ALA A 141 -17.91 -5.84 -13.55
CA ALA A 141 -17.79 -6.75 -14.68
C ALA A 141 -16.73 -6.36 -15.73
N GLU A 142 -16.02 -5.24 -15.56
CA GLU A 142 -15.15 -4.60 -16.57
C GLU A 142 -13.77 -5.29 -16.72
N LYS A 143 -13.77 -6.62 -16.85
CA LYS A 143 -12.59 -7.48 -16.83
C LYS A 143 -11.52 -7.16 -17.88
N SER A 144 -11.89 -6.51 -18.99
CA SER A 144 -10.96 -6.07 -20.04
C SER A 144 -10.13 -4.84 -19.65
N MET A 145 -10.56 -4.08 -18.63
CA MET A 145 -9.92 -2.89 -18.08
C MET A 145 -9.16 -3.19 -16.78
N GLU A 146 -9.31 -4.40 -16.23
CA GLU A 146 -8.63 -4.85 -15.02
C GLU A 146 -7.12 -5.05 -15.24
N GLN A 147 -6.32 -4.45 -14.35
CA GLN A 147 -4.90 -4.71 -14.19
C GLN A 147 -4.59 -5.11 -12.74
N PRO A 148 -3.66 -6.06 -12.50
CA PRO A 148 -3.22 -6.39 -11.15
C PRO A 148 -2.43 -5.21 -10.56
N ALA A 149 -2.74 -4.81 -9.33
CA ALA A 149 -1.87 -3.88 -8.61
C ALA A 149 -0.50 -4.54 -8.38
N LYS A 150 0.56 -3.85 -8.82
CA LYS A 150 1.96 -4.29 -8.68
C LYS A 150 2.77 -3.18 -7.98
N PRO A 151 3.30 -3.39 -6.77
CA PRO A 151 3.09 -4.56 -5.91
C PRO A 151 1.60 -4.70 -5.50
N PRO A 152 1.16 -5.91 -5.08
CA PRO A 152 -0.19 -6.12 -4.53
C PRO A 152 -0.43 -5.27 -3.28
N VAL A 153 -1.68 -4.86 -3.08
CA VAL A 153 -2.12 -4.13 -1.88
C VAL A 153 -3.14 -4.97 -1.14
N GLY A 154 -2.79 -5.45 0.05
CA GLY A 154 -3.67 -6.32 0.84
C GLY A 154 -3.69 -7.78 0.37
N ASP A 155 -4.79 -8.45 0.63
CA ASP A 155 -5.00 -9.87 0.31
C ASP A 155 -5.38 -10.03 -1.17
N GLU A 156 -6.15 -9.08 -1.71
CA GLU A 156 -6.61 -9.00 -3.10
C GLU A 156 -6.62 -7.53 -3.52
N SER A 157 -6.16 -7.24 -4.74
CA SER A 157 -6.21 -5.88 -5.29
C SER A 157 -6.26 -5.86 -6.81
N THR A 158 -7.08 -4.98 -7.36
CA THR A 158 -7.25 -4.75 -8.79
C THR A 158 -7.34 -3.26 -9.07
N LEU A 159 -6.73 -2.82 -10.17
CA LEU A 159 -6.88 -1.49 -10.74
C LEU A 159 -7.77 -1.63 -11.98
N VAL A 160 -8.74 -0.76 -12.19
CA VAL A 160 -9.57 -0.70 -13.39
C VAL A 160 -9.27 0.63 -14.06
N ILE A 161 -8.65 0.57 -15.24
CA ILE A 161 -8.21 1.75 -15.98
C ILE A 161 -9.26 2.08 -17.02
N ASN A 162 -9.66 3.34 -17.09
CA ASN A 162 -10.55 3.88 -18.11
C ASN A 162 -11.94 3.18 -18.11
N PRO A 163 -12.59 3.01 -16.93
CA PRO A 163 -13.86 2.33 -16.81
C PRO A 163 -14.96 3.01 -17.62
N GLY A 164 -15.91 2.22 -18.10
CA GLY A 164 -16.99 2.69 -18.98
C GLY A 164 -16.54 3.30 -20.33
N GLY A 165 -15.25 3.24 -20.68
CA GLY A 165 -14.70 3.89 -21.87
C GLY A 165 -14.34 5.37 -21.69
N SER A 166 -14.18 5.83 -20.45
CA SER A 166 -13.50 7.10 -20.13
C SER A 166 -12.04 7.05 -20.60
N GLU A 167 -11.38 8.20 -20.84
CA GLU A 167 -9.93 8.21 -21.16
C GLU A 167 -9.04 8.53 -19.95
N ASP A 168 -9.66 8.97 -18.85
CA ASP A 168 -9.00 9.72 -17.77
C ASP A 168 -9.32 9.25 -16.34
N ASN A 169 -10.09 8.18 -16.15
CA ASN A 169 -10.47 7.72 -14.81
C ASN A 169 -9.73 6.42 -14.45
N VAL A 170 -9.25 6.31 -13.21
CA VAL A 170 -8.73 5.04 -12.68
C VAL A 170 -9.36 4.71 -11.34
N TYR A 171 -9.96 3.52 -11.26
CA TYR A 171 -10.49 2.99 -10.02
C TYR A 171 -9.51 1.96 -9.44
N GLY A 172 -9.29 2.01 -8.14
CA GLY A 172 -8.48 1.07 -7.39
C GLY A 172 -9.33 0.34 -6.36
N TYR A 173 -9.20 -0.98 -6.30
CA TYR A 173 -9.87 -1.82 -5.30
C TYR A 173 -8.83 -2.61 -4.53
N SER A 174 -9.00 -2.69 -3.21
CA SER A 174 -8.22 -3.57 -2.32
C SER A 174 -9.13 -4.22 -1.30
N ARG A 175 -8.86 -5.47 -0.95
CA ARG A 175 -9.41 -6.14 0.24
C ARG A 175 -8.26 -6.59 1.14
N SER A 176 -8.40 -6.36 2.44
CA SER A 176 -7.53 -6.99 3.43
C SER A 176 -8.32 -7.46 4.65
N GLY A 177 -8.34 -8.77 4.87
CA GLY A 177 -9.20 -9.43 5.85
C GLY A 177 -10.67 -8.98 5.72
N LYS A 178 -11.14 -8.25 6.74
CA LYS A 178 -12.51 -7.73 6.92
C LYS A 178 -12.76 -6.34 6.30
N VAL A 179 -11.74 -5.70 5.73
CA VAL A 179 -11.88 -4.36 5.14
C VAL A 179 -11.79 -4.42 3.62
N VAL A 180 -12.61 -3.62 2.95
CA VAL A 180 -12.50 -3.28 1.53
C VAL A 180 -12.20 -1.79 1.41
N ILE A 181 -11.35 -1.43 0.46
CA ILE A 181 -11.00 -0.05 0.12
C ILE A 181 -11.30 0.16 -1.37
N ARG A 182 -12.04 1.21 -1.70
CA ARG A 182 -12.19 1.74 -3.06
C ARG A 182 -11.44 3.07 -3.12
N VAL A 183 -10.68 3.26 -4.17
CA VAL A 183 -10.17 4.55 -4.60
C VAL A 183 -10.73 4.83 -5.98
N GLN A 184 -11.13 6.07 -6.23
CA GLN A 184 -11.49 6.59 -7.53
C GLN A 184 -10.59 7.81 -7.77
N VAL A 185 -10.05 7.95 -8.97
CA VAL A 185 -9.32 9.13 -9.41
C VAL A 185 -9.86 9.49 -10.78
N ASP A 186 -10.56 10.62 -10.85
CA ASP A 186 -11.27 11.09 -12.03
C ASP A 186 -10.53 12.26 -12.66
N GLY A 187 -10.47 12.27 -13.99
CA GLY A 187 -9.95 13.39 -14.77
C GLY A 187 -8.42 13.48 -14.78
N ASN A 188 -7.86 13.78 -15.97
CA ASN A 188 -6.43 14.11 -16.14
C ASN A 188 -5.45 13.03 -15.63
N THR A 189 -5.86 11.76 -15.50
CA THR A 189 -4.93 10.66 -15.22
C THR A 189 -4.24 10.14 -16.50
N GLY A 190 -4.85 10.34 -17.68
CA GLY A 190 -4.41 9.68 -18.92
C GLY A 190 -4.36 8.14 -18.81
N GLY A 191 -5.11 7.56 -17.88
CA GLY A 191 -5.08 6.15 -17.53
C GLY A 191 -3.90 5.70 -16.66
N ASP A 192 -3.10 6.61 -16.06
CA ASP A 192 -2.03 6.21 -15.12
C ASP A 192 -2.60 5.75 -13.77
N PRO A 193 -2.44 4.46 -13.39
CA PRO A 193 -2.96 3.95 -12.13
C PRO A 193 -2.01 4.17 -10.94
N SER A 194 -0.89 4.85 -11.13
CA SER A 194 0.10 5.09 -10.07
C SER A 194 -0.54 5.73 -8.85
N GLY A 195 -1.45 6.69 -9.07
CA GLY A 195 -2.12 7.45 -8.02
C GLY A 195 -3.10 6.61 -7.20
N ALA A 196 -4.06 5.96 -7.86
CA ALA A 196 -5.03 5.08 -7.19
C ALA A 196 -4.32 3.99 -6.35
N ARG A 197 -3.25 3.39 -6.89
CA ARG A 197 -2.42 2.41 -6.17
C ARG A 197 -1.72 3.00 -4.95
N ALA A 198 -1.20 4.23 -5.03
CA ALA A 198 -0.54 4.89 -3.91
C ALA A 198 -1.52 5.17 -2.76
N MET A 199 -2.72 5.67 -3.07
CA MET A 199 -3.78 5.90 -2.08
C MET A 199 -4.25 4.60 -1.42
N LEU A 200 -4.46 3.53 -2.19
CA LEU A 200 -4.80 2.20 -1.65
C LEU A 200 -3.72 1.72 -0.67
N GLY A 201 -2.44 1.82 -1.06
CA GLY A 201 -1.30 1.39 -0.24
C GLY A 201 -1.21 2.17 1.07
N ALA A 202 -1.22 3.50 1.00
CA ALA A 202 -1.17 4.37 2.18
C ALA A 202 -2.35 4.12 3.14
N THR A 203 -3.58 4.02 2.60
CA THR A 203 -4.78 3.75 3.40
C THR A 203 -4.70 2.40 4.10
N LEU A 204 -4.24 1.34 3.42
CA LEU A 204 -4.05 0.03 4.04
C LEU A 204 -2.98 0.03 5.13
N THR A 205 -1.82 0.67 4.88
CA THR A 205 -0.76 0.81 5.89
C THR A 205 -1.29 1.47 7.16
N ARG A 206 -2.11 2.53 7.04
CA ARG A 206 -2.75 3.18 8.19
C ARG A 206 -3.70 2.27 8.95
N LEU A 207 -4.57 1.54 8.24
CA LEU A 207 -5.46 0.55 8.87
C LEU A 207 -4.68 -0.54 9.63
N GLN A 208 -3.52 -0.94 9.12
CA GLN A 208 -2.64 -1.91 9.78
C GLN A 208 -1.94 -1.33 11.02
N GLN A 209 -1.48 -0.07 10.95
CA GLN A 209 -0.93 0.65 12.11
C GLN A 209 -1.98 0.76 13.23
N LEU A 210 -3.19 1.21 12.90
CA LEU A 210 -4.31 1.35 13.84
C LEU A 210 -4.75 -0.01 14.42
N GLN A 211 -4.81 -1.06 13.59
CA GLN A 211 -5.01 -2.43 14.07
C GLN A 211 -3.93 -2.85 15.07
N ASP A 212 -2.67 -2.51 14.84
CA ASP A 212 -1.56 -2.79 15.75
C ASP A 212 -1.52 -1.83 16.97
N GLY A 213 -2.50 -0.92 17.12
CA GLY A 213 -2.60 0.04 18.23
C GLY A 213 -1.64 1.23 18.12
N LYS A 214 -1.11 1.48 16.92
CA LYS A 214 -0.22 2.60 16.61
C LYS A 214 -1.02 3.75 15.98
N PRO A 215 -0.59 5.01 16.14
CA PRO A 215 -1.15 6.11 15.36
C PRO A 215 -0.93 5.87 13.87
N ALA A 216 -1.89 6.26 13.04
CA ALA A 216 -1.72 6.30 11.60
C ALA A 216 -0.67 7.37 11.21
N SER A 217 0.38 7.00 10.48
CA SER A 217 1.34 7.91 9.86
C SER A 217 1.18 7.92 8.33
N ALA A 218 1.76 8.90 7.64
CA ALA A 218 1.58 9.08 6.19
C ALA A 218 2.54 8.25 5.30
N THR A 219 3.49 7.54 5.89
CA THR A 219 4.82 7.41 5.29
C THR A 219 5.24 5.98 4.94
N VAL A 220 4.64 5.44 3.87
CA VAL A 220 5.22 4.31 3.12
C VAL A 220 6.67 4.62 2.69
N ALA A 221 6.98 5.90 2.43
CA ALA A 221 8.33 6.37 2.10
C ALA A 221 9.34 6.28 3.26
N GLU A 222 8.92 6.46 4.52
CA GLU A 222 9.85 6.34 5.67
C GLU A 222 10.15 4.88 5.99
N GLU A 223 9.15 3.99 5.88
CA GLU A 223 9.34 2.56 6.11
C GLU A 223 10.21 1.91 5.01
N GLN A 224 10.08 2.37 3.76
CA GLN A 224 11.01 2.01 2.67
C GLN A 224 12.42 2.60 2.85
N ALA A 225 12.54 3.83 3.34
CA ALA A 225 13.86 4.43 3.65
C ALA A 225 14.54 3.80 4.86
N ALA A 226 13.78 3.26 5.81
CA ALA A 226 14.29 2.50 6.95
C ALA A 226 14.73 1.07 6.55
N ALA A 227 14.07 0.46 5.57
CA ALA A 227 14.46 -0.84 5.00
C ALA A 227 15.65 -0.77 4.00
N ALA A 228 16.13 0.44 3.69
CA ALA A 228 17.26 0.70 2.80
C ALA A 228 18.52 1.22 3.53
N LYS A 229 18.61 0.97 4.85
CA LYS A 229 19.75 1.28 5.72
C LYS A 229 20.22 0.04 6.49
#